data_AF-A0A4R6BPD7-F1
#
_entry.id   AF-A0A4R6BPD7-F1
#
_cell.length_a   1.000
_cell.length_b   1.000
_cell.length_c   1.000
_cell.angle_alpha   90.00
_cell.angle_beta   90.00
_cell.angle_gamma   90.00
#
_symmetry.space_group_name_H-M   'P 1'
#
loop_
_entity.id
_entity.type
_entity.pdbx_description
1 polymer ?
#
loop_
_entity_poly.entity_id
_entity_poly.type
_entity_poly.pdbx_seq_one_letter_code
_entity_poly.pdbx_strand_id
1 'polypeptide(L)'
;MEDYFICPENHELKFSFYSTRKNGDFSSASKVYQCEMCQSCFLKHKCISKNTKGNKRIFRNNNLEYFRTVIRKKLSDKNTREIYAQRKIDVGPVFGFLKAILVTREQNCTGNPK
;
A
#
# COMPACT_ATOMS: atom_id res chain seq x y z
N MET A 1 -2.55 26.76 -4.20
CA MET A 1 -1.29 26.05 -3.83
C MET A 1 -1.20 24.83 -4.72
N GLU A 2 -0.10 24.70 -5.45
CA GLU A 2 0.17 23.51 -6.28
C GLU A 2 0.83 22.44 -5.42
N ASP A 3 0.34 21.21 -5.49
CA ASP A 3 0.98 20.07 -4.82
C ASP A 3 2.21 19.64 -5.62
N TYR A 4 3.40 19.68 -5.01
CA TYR A 4 4.63 19.15 -5.61
C TYR A 4 5.45 18.39 -4.56
N PHE A 5 6.31 17.49 -5.03
CA PHE A 5 7.31 16.83 -4.19
C PHE A 5 8.71 17.26 -4.60
N ILE A 6 9.65 17.25 -3.65
CA ILE A 6 11.04 17.61 -3.91
C ILE A 6 11.90 16.35 -3.84
N CYS A 7 12.74 16.16 -4.87
CA CYS A 7 13.75 15.10 -4.96
C CYS A 7 14.97 15.44 -4.07
N PRO A 8 15.83 14.48 -3.68
CA PRO A 8 17.09 14.80 -2.99
C PRO A 8 18.04 15.73 -3.76
N GLU A 9 17.96 15.78 -5.09
CA GLU A 9 18.68 16.76 -5.93
C GLU A 9 17.91 18.10 -6.11
N ASN A 10 16.91 18.35 -5.27
CA ASN A 10 16.10 19.57 -5.29
C ASN A 10 15.23 19.78 -6.55
N HIS A 11 15.10 18.76 -7.39
CA HIS A 11 14.17 18.78 -8.53
C HIS A 11 12.72 18.59 -8.07
N GLU A 12 11.82 19.37 -8.64
CA GLU A 12 10.38 19.29 -8.39
C GLU A 12 9.73 18.14 -9.17
N LEU A 13 8.88 17.38 -8.48
CA LEU A 13 7.98 16.42 -9.08
C LEU A 13 6.60 17.03 -9.11
N LYS A 14 6.22 17.52 -10.29
CA LYS A 14 4.93 18.13 -10.55
C LYS A 14 3.88 17.05 -10.81
N PHE A 15 2.62 17.41 -10.58
CA PHE A 15 1.50 16.58 -10.99
C PHE A 15 1.55 16.35 -12.50
N SER A 16 1.39 15.10 -12.91
CA SER A 16 1.43 14.70 -14.32
C SER A 16 0.06 14.22 -14.78
N PHE A 17 -0.49 13.17 -14.17
CA PHE A 17 -1.80 12.62 -14.54
C PHE A 17 -2.41 11.77 -13.42
N TYR A 18 -3.68 11.40 -13.59
CA TYR A 18 -4.32 10.38 -12.76
C TYR A 18 -4.12 9.00 -13.35
N SER A 19 -3.64 8.06 -12.52
CA SER A 19 -3.52 6.64 -12.88
C SER A 19 -4.62 5.85 -12.22
N THR A 20 -5.37 5.10 -13.02
CA THR A 20 -6.41 4.20 -12.55
C THR A 20 -5.89 2.77 -12.58
N ARG A 21 -6.09 2.03 -11.49
CA ARG A 21 -5.83 0.60 -11.39
C ARG A 21 -7.11 -0.13 -11.04
N LYS A 22 -7.42 -1.21 -11.75
CA LYS A 22 -8.53 -2.11 -11.47
C LYS A 22 -8.00 -3.37 -10.77
N ASN A 23 -8.61 -3.72 -9.64
CA ASN A 23 -8.35 -4.94 -8.88
C ASN A 23 -9.69 -5.67 -8.72
N GLY A 24 -9.98 -6.63 -9.60
CA GLY A 24 -11.30 -7.25 -9.68
C GLY A 24 -12.37 -6.20 -9.98
N ASP A 25 -13.41 -6.16 -9.16
CA ASP A 25 -14.54 -5.22 -9.31
C ASP A 25 -14.24 -3.80 -8.80
N PHE A 26 -13.13 -3.62 -8.08
CA PHE A 26 -12.77 -2.35 -7.49
C PHE A 26 -11.80 -1.59 -8.38
N SER A 27 -12.08 -0.30 -8.60
CA SER A 27 -11.16 0.62 -9.27
C SER A 27 -10.65 1.67 -8.30
N SER A 28 -9.38 2.03 -8.42
CA SER A 28 -8.75 3.05 -7.61
C SER A 28 -7.95 4.02 -8.48
N ALA A 29 -8.19 5.32 -8.27
CA ALA A 29 -7.46 6.39 -8.92
C ALA A 29 -6.38 6.93 -7.99
N SER A 30 -5.19 7.21 -8.53
CA SER A 30 -4.07 7.80 -7.82
C SER A 30 -3.51 8.98 -8.62
N LYS A 31 -3.14 10.06 -7.93
CA LYS A 31 -2.38 11.17 -8.52
C LYS A 31 -0.96 10.69 -8.78
N VAL A 32 -0.45 10.92 -9.99
CA VAL A 32 0.94 10.61 -10.37
C VAL A 32 1.72 11.91 -10.45
N TYR A 33 2.82 11.96 -9.71
CA TYR A 33 3.79 13.04 -9.73
C TYR A 33 5.06 12.55 -10.40
N GLN A 34 5.57 13.29 -11.37
CA GLN A 34 6.71 12.85 -12.18
C GLN A 34 7.81 13.93 -12.20
N CYS A 35 9.06 13.48 -12.09
CA CYS A 35 10.21 14.35 -12.34
C CYS A 35 10.47 14.43 -13.85
N GLU A 36 10.85 15.60 -14.36
CA GLU A 36 11.26 15.77 -15.77
C GLU A 36 12.73 15.41 -15.97
N MET A 37 13.59 15.75 -15.01
CA MET A 37 15.05 15.70 -15.10
C MET A 37 15.66 14.52 -14.32
N CYS A 38 15.31 13.28 -14.66
CA CYS A 38 15.89 12.08 -14.02
C CYS A 38 16.87 11.30 -14.91
N GLN A 39 17.11 11.70 -16.17
CA GLN A 39 17.94 10.92 -17.08
C GLN A 39 19.44 10.98 -16.74
N SER A 40 19.95 12.16 -16.38
CA SER A 40 21.36 12.45 -16.04
C SER A 40 21.65 12.51 -14.53
N CYS A 41 20.66 12.21 -13.69
CA CYS A 41 20.79 12.26 -12.23
C CYS A 41 21.76 11.16 -11.72
N PHE A 42 22.75 11.55 -10.92
CA PHE A 42 23.72 10.59 -10.35
C PHE A 42 23.05 9.64 -9.34
N LEU A 43 22.04 10.14 -8.61
CA LEU A 43 21.28 9.36 -7.65
C LEU A 43 20.21 8.45 -8.28
N LYS A 44 20.06 8.46 -9.61
CA LYS A 44 19.04 7.66 -10.33
C LYS A 44 19.05 6.19 -9.93
N HIS A 45 20.24 5.59 -9.79
CA HIS A 45 20.38 4.18 -9.40
C HIS A 45 19.86 3.89 -7.99
N LYS A 46 19.86 4.87 -7.08
CA LYS A 46 19.28 4.75 -5.73
C LYS A 46 17.79 5.10 -5.71
N CYS A 47 17.36 6.00 -6.60
CA CYS A 47 15.98 6.50 -6.62
C CYS A 47 15.00 5.63 -7.40
N ILE A 48 15.45 4.96 -8.46
CA ILE A 48 14.62 4.17 -9.39
C ILE A 48 15.16 2.74 -9.43
N SER A 49 14.27 1.74 -9.37
CA SER A 49 14.66 0.33 -9.52
C SER A 49 15.25 0.09 -10.90
N LYS A 50 16.30 -0.74 -11.00
CA LYS A 50 17.01 -1.06 -12.26
C LYS A 50 16.09 -1.47 -13.41
N ASN A 51 14.96 -2.10 -13.09
CA ASN A 51 14.00 -2.61 -14.09
C ASN A 51 12.99 -1.56 -14.58
N THR A 52 12.95 -0.37 -13.97
CA THR A 52 11.99 0.68 -14.33
C THR A 52 12.61 1.62 -15.36
N LYS A 53 12.03 1.64 -16.57
CA LYS A 53 12.41 2.58 -17.62
C LYS A 53 11.71 3.93 -17.38
N GLY A 54 12.48 5.03 -17.41
CA GLY A 54 11.96 6.39 -17.37
C GLY A 54 12.33 7.18 -16.10
N ASN A 55 11.55 8.24 -15.85
CA ASN A 55 11.79 9.17 -14.75
C ASN A 55 11.15 8.70 -13.44
N LYS A 56 11.60 9.28 -12.32
CA LYS A 56 11.00 9.03 -11.00
C LYS A 56 9.53 9.42 -11.02
N ARG A 57 8.67 8.50 -10.60
CA ARG A 57 7.24 8.73 -10.38
C ARG A 57 6.87 8.43 -8.93
N ILE A 58 5.99 9.25 -8.37
CA ILE A 58 5.37 9.04 -7.05
C ILE A 58 3.87 8.92 -7.27
N PHE A 59 3.28 7.85 -6.76
CA PHE A 59 1.85 7.62 -6.79
C PHE A 59 1.27 7.99 -5.43
N ARG A 60 0.27 8.87 -5.41
CA ARG A 60 -0.48 9.23 -4.21
C ARG A 60 -1.95 8.88 -4.38
N ASN A 61 -2.45 8.01 -3.50
CA ASN A 61 -3.86 7.71 -3.39
C ASN A 61 -4.43 8.49 -2.20
N ASN A 62 -5.19 9.55 -2.49
CA ASN A 62 -5.74 10.42 -1.46
C ASN A 62 -6.78 9.72 -0.60
N ASN A 63 -7.61 8.86 -1.21
CA ASN A 63 -8.62 8.08 -0.48
C ASN A 63 -7.96 7.13 0.52
N LEU A 64 -6.90 6.45 0.10
CA LEU A 64 -6.15 5.56 0.99
C LEU A 64 -5.51 6.32 2.16
N GLU A 65 -4.94 7.50 1.90
CA GLU A 65 -4.36 8.32 2.97
C GLU A 65 -5.43 8.80 3.95
N TYR A 66 -6.59 9.23 3.45
CA TYR A 66 -7.74 9.57 4.29
C TYR A 66 -8.16 8.40 5.20
N PHE A 67 -8.31 7.19 4.65
CA PHE A 67 -8.66 6.05 5.49
C PHE A 67 -7.57 5.72 6.52
N ARG A 68 -6.29 5.85 6.15
CA ARG A 68 -5.18 5.66 7.09
C ARG A 68 -5.21 6.68 8.23
N THR A 69 -5.50 7.95 7.97
CA THR A 69 -5.58 8.97 9.02
C THR A 69 -6.77 8.72 9.94
N VAL A 70 -7.93 8.36 9.39
CA VAL A 70 -9.11 7.96 10.17
C VAL A 70 -8.81 6.76 11.06
N ILE A 71 -8.16 5.72 10.51
CA ILE A 71 -7.79 4.52 11.28
C ILE A 71 -6.78 4.86 12.38
N ARG A 72 -5.74 5.63 12.08
CA ARG A 72 -4.75 6.08 13.07
C ARG A 72 -5.43 6.83 14.21
N LYS A 73 -6.32 7.79 13.89
CA LYS A 73 -7.07 8.56 14.90
C LYS A 73 -7.91 7.65 15.79
N LYS A 74 -8.62 6.68 15.20
CA LYS A 74 -9.42 5.70 15.95
C LYS A 74 -8.56 4.78 16.82
N LEU A 75 -7.38 4.38 16.37
CA LEU A 75 -6.46 3.53 17.13
C LEU A 75 -5.72 4.29 18.24
N SER A 76 -5.57 5.61 18.12
CA SER A 76 -4.96 6.46 19.14
C SER A 76 -5.88 6.75 20.33
N ASP A 77 -7.18 6.57 20.19
CA ASP A 77 -8.14 6.76 21.28
C ASP A 77 -8.04 5.63 22.32
N LYS A 78 -8.09 5.99 23.61
CA LYS A 78 -7.80 5.07 24.73
C LYS A 78 -8.86 3.98 24.85
N ASN A 79 -10.13 4.34 24.69
CA ASN A 79 -11.25 3.40 24.81
C ASN A 79 -11.23 2.34 23.70
N THR A 80 -10.93 2.73 22.46
CA THR A 80 -10.78 1.80 21.33
C THR A 80 -9.54 0.94 21.44
N ARG A 81 -8.47 1.41 22.08
CA ARG A 81 -7.26 0.62 22.32
C ARG A 81 -7.53 -0.56 23.25
N GLU A 82 -8.33 -0.38 24.29
CA GLU A 82 -8.74 -1.45 25.22
C GLU A 82 -9.59 -2.49 24.50
N ILE A 83 -10.60 -2.07 23.74
CA ILE A 83 -11.43 -2.96 22.91
C ILE A 83 -10.57 -3.73 21.88
N TYR A 84 -9.58 -3.06 21.28
CA TYR A 84 -8.66 -3.69 20.33
C TYR A 84 -7.72 -4.70 21.01
N ALA A 85 -7.27 -4.43 22.24
CA ALA A 85 -6.48 -5.36 23.03
C ALA A 85 -7.28 -6.60 23.42
N GLN A 86 -8.54 -6.41 23.86
CA GLN A 86 -9.46 -7.50 24.21
C GLN A 86 -9.70 -8.45 23.01
N ARG A 87 -9.85 -7.91 21.80
CA ARG A 87 -9.98 -8.72 20.58
C ARG A 87 -8.81 -9.66 20.33
N LYS A 88 -7.59 -9.32 20.74
CA LYS A 88 -6.44 -10.21 20.56
C LYS A 88 -6.54 -11.47 21.41
N ILE A 89 -7.21 -11.38 22.55
CA ILE A 89 -7.41 -12.48 23.50
C ILE A 89 -8.60 -13.33 23.05
N ASP A 90 -9.73 -12.70 22.71
CA ASP A 90 -10.98 -13.45 22.50
C ASP A 90 -11.15 -13.93 21.05
N VAL A 91 -11.04 -13.03 20.07
CA VAL A 91 -11.32 -13.34 18.66
C VAL A 91 -10.08 -13.80 17.88
N GLY A 92 -8.88 -13.42 18.33
CA GLY A 92 -7.61 -13.86 17.73
C GLY A 92 -7.48 -15.39 17.63
N PRO A 93 -7.70 -16.14 18.72
CA PRO A 93 -7.63 -17.61 18.71
C PRO A 93 -8.65 -18.26 17.77
N VAL A 94 -9.89 -17.76 17.77
CA VAL A 94 -10.97 -18.29 16.92
C VAL A 94 -10.66 -18.06 15.44
N PHE A 95 -10.17 -16.88 15.06
CA PHE A 95 -9.74 -16.60 13.69
C PHE A 95 -8.52 -17.43 13.27
N GLY A 96 -7.58 -17.66 14.18
CA GLY A 96 -6.44 -18.55 13.95
C GLY A 96 -6.88 -19.98 13.65
N PHE A 97 -7.79 -20.50 14.48
CA PHE A 97 -8.40 -21.82 14.29
C PHE A 97 -9.17 -21.92 12.97
N LEU A 98 -10.02 -20.94 12.67
CA LEU A 98 -10.80 -20.91 11.45
C LEU A 98 -9.89 -20.88 10.21
N LYS A 99 -8.81 -20.08 10.24
CA LYS A 99 -7.80 -20.10 9.17
C LYS A 99 -7.13 -21.46 9.03
N ALA A 100 -6.72 -22.09 10.13
CA ALA A 100 -6.08 -23.40 10.08
C ALA A 100 -7.00 -24.46 9.45
N ILE A 101 -8.29 -24.45 9.81
CA ILE A 101 -9.31 -25.33 9.23
C ILE A 101 -9.55 -25.04 7.74
N LEU A 102 -9.61 -23.77 7.34
CA LEU A 102 -9.82 -23.39 5.93
C LEU A 102 -8.61 -23.76 5.07
N VAL A 103 -7.39 -23.48 5.54
CA VAL A 103 -6.15 -23.83 4.83
C VAL A 103 -5.95 -25.34 4.72
N THR A 104 -6.29 -26.11 5.76
CA THR A 104 -6.20 -27.59 5.70
C THR A 104 -7.23 -28.21 4.74
N ARG A 105 -8.41 -27.60 4.57
CA ARG A 105 -9.43 -28.05 3.60
C ARG A 105 -9.00 -27.83 2.14
N GLU A 106 -8.21 -26.80 1.86
CA GLU A 106 -7.68 -26.55 0.52
C GLU A 106 -6.50 -27.47 0.14
N GLN A 107 -5.87 -28.14 1.12
CA GLN A 107 -4.67 -28.98 0.92
C GLN A 107 -4.96 -30.49 0.87
N ASN A 108 -6.17 -30.94 1.23
CA ASN A 108 -6.54 -32.36 1.22
C ASN A 108 -7.55 -32.68 0.11
N CYS A 109 -7.05 -32.88 -1.12
CA CYS A 109 -7.58 -33.82 -2.12
C CYS A 109 -6.67 -33.90 -3.38
N THR A 110 -5.36 -34.10 -3.22
CA THR A 110 -4.51 -34.65 -4.29
C THR A 110 -3.46 -35.58 -3.68
N GLY A 111 -3.90 -36.72 -3.17
CA GLY A 111 -3.02 -37.84 -2.83
C GLY A 111 -3.47 -39.06 -3.60
N ASN A 112 -2.86 -39.32 -4.77
CA ASN A 112 -2.95 -40.63 -5.40
C ASN A 112 -1.97 -41.57 -4.66
N PRO A 113 -2.42 -42.76 -4.21
CA PRO A 113 -1.51 -43.76 -3.66
C PRO A 113 -0.57 -44.27 -4.77
N LYS A 114 0.70 -44.48 -4.42
CA LYS A 114 1.72 -45.09 -5.29
C LYS A 114 1.47 -46.57 -5.52
#